data_AF-A0A5C4V6C2-F1
#
_entry.id   AF-A0A5C4V6C2-F1
#
_cell.length_a   1.000
_cell.length_b   1.000
_cell.length_c   1.000
_cell.angle_alpha   90.00
_cell.angle_beta   90.00
_cell.angle_gamma   90.00
#
_symmetry.space_group_name_H-M   'P 1'
#
loop_
_entity.id
_entity.type
_entity.pdbx_description
1 polymer ?
#
loop_
_entity_poly.entity_id
_entity_poly.type
_entity_poly.pdbx_seq_one_letter_code
_entity_poly.pdbx_strand_id
1 'polypeptide(L)'
;MPEGAVYVGRPTKWGNPLRWTDYPSVRFDCDGEPFSSPTSARRRYAVVDFQAAVAYSGGMSGYPSKDEIRRELAGKDLACWCPLPEPGETDWCHARVLLEIANGDPDA
;
A
#
# COMPACT_ATOMS: atom_id res chain seq x y z
N MET A 1 -4.12 17.62 8.10
CA MET A 1 -2.85 16.98 7.68
C MET A 1 -1.74 17.58 8.54
N PRO A 2 -0.84 16.78 9.13
CA PRO A 2 0.28 17.31 9.88
C PRO A 2 1.11 18.28 9.05
N GLU A 3 1.65 19.31 9.68
CA GLU A 3 2.55 20.26 9.02
C GLU A 3 3.79 19.52 8.51
N GLY A 4 4.21 19.81 7.27
CA GLY A 4 5.39 19.18 6.65
C GLY A 4 5.17 17.78 6.04
N ALA A 5 4.06 17.10 6.35
CA ALA A 5 3.78 15.78 5.78
C ALA A 5 3.35 15.85 4.30
N VAL A 6 3.86 14.94 3.48
CA VAL A 6 3.46 14.79 2.07
C VAL A 6 2.20 13.95 1.99
N TYR A 7 1.14 14.51 1.40
CA TYR A 7 -0.07 13.75 1.11
C TYR A 7 0.18 12.75 -0.03
N VAL A 8 -0.09 11.47 0.23
CA VAL A 8 0.10 10.36 -0.73
C VAL A 8 -1.20 9.65 -1.08
N GLY A 9 -2.35 10.32 -0.93
CA GLY A 9 -3.65 9.76 -1.29
C GLY A 9 -3.86 9.55 -2.80
N ARG A 10 -4.93 8.84 -3.17
CA ARG A 10 -5.31 8.52 -4.57
C ARG A 10 -5.35 9.69 -5.56
N PRO A 11 -5.73 10.93 -5.17
CA PRO A 11 -5.66 12.07 -6.09
C PRO A 11 -4.23 12.48 -6.49
N THR A 12 -3.19 11.84 -5.93
CA THR A 12 -1.78 12.11 -6.21
C THR A 12 -1.15 10.96 -6.99
N LYS A 13 0.02 11.21 -7.61
CA LYS A 13 0.82 10.15 -8.26
C LYS A 13 1.34 9.06 -7.30
N TRP A 14 1.25 9.29 -5.99
CA TRP A 14 1.70 8.37 -4.94
C TRP A 14 0.58 7.49 -4.37
N GLY A 15 -0.66 7.68 -4.84
CA GLY A 15 -1.78 6.90 -4.33
C GLY A 15 -1.72 5.45 -4.76
N ASN A 16 -1.98 4.51 -3.85
CA ASN A 16 -2.11 3.10 -4.22
C ASN A 16 -3.20 2.94 -5.30
N PRO A 17 -2.86 2.46 -6.51
CA PRO A 17 -3.83 2.28 -7.59
C PRO A 17 -4.83 1.16 -7.29
N LEU A 18 -4.42 0.10 -6.58
CA LEU A 18 -5.27 -1.05 -6.26
C LEU A 18 -6.34 -0.67 -5.23
N ARG A 19 -7.63 -0.83 -5.55
CA ARG A 19 -8.73 -0.54 -4.60
C ARG A 19 -9.10 -1.80 -3.86
N TRP A 20 -9.26 -1.70 -2.55
CA TRP A 20 -9.80 -2.79 -1.74
C TRP A 20 -11.21 -3.22 -2.21
N THR A 21 -11.95 -2.33 -2.89
CA THR A 21 -13.26 -2.60 -3.50
C THR A 21 -13.19 -3.51 -4.71
N ASP A 22 -12.02 -3.65 -5.35
CA ASP A 22 -11.80 -4.53 -6.49
C ASP A 22 -11.65 -6.00 -6.05
N TYR A 23 -11.49 -6.23 -4.73
CA TYR A 23 -11.39 -7.55 -4.15
C TYR A 23 -12.77 -8.05 -3.70
N PRO A 24 -13.14 -9.30 -4.03
CA PRO A 24 -14.46 -9.83 -3.72
C PRO A 24 -14.64 -10.02 -2.22
N SER A 25 -15.85 -9.74 -1.71
CA SER A 25 -16.23 -9.95 -0.31
C SER A 25 -16.45 -11.42 0.04
N VAL A 26 -16.44 -12.31 -0.95
CA VAL A 26 -16.50 -13.76 -0.80
C VAL A 26 -15.37 -14.36 -1.63
N ARG A 27 -14.62 -15.29 -1.04
CA ARG A 27 -13.55 -16.04 -1.69
C ARG A 27 -13.80 -17.53 -1.48
N PHE A 28 -13.03 -18.37 -2.16
CA PHE A 28 -13.10 -19.82 -2.06
C PHE A 28 -11.75 -20.35 -1.58
N ASP A 29 -11.77 -21.36 -0.71
CA ASP A 29 -10.56 -22.07 -0.29
C ASP A 29 -10.11 -23.10 -1.35
N CYS A 30 -9.14 -23.95 -1.01
CA CYS A 30 -8.63 -24.97 -1.94
C CYS A 30 -9.62 -26.09 -2.24
N ASP A 31 -10.64 -26.28 -1.40
CA ASP A 31 -11.70 -27.26 -1.57
C ASP A 31 -12.92 -26.68 -2.31
N GLY A 32 -12.92 -25.37 -2.56
CA GLY A 32 -14.00 -24.66 -3.22
C GLY A 32 -15.11 -24.19 -2.27
N GLU A 33 -14.88 -24.24 -0.96
CA GLU A 33 -15.85 -23.76 0.03
C GLU A 33 -15.78 -22.23 0.15
N PRO A 34 -16.94 -21.53 0.12
CA PRO A 34 -16.96 -20.08 0.19
C PRO A 34 -16.71 -19.59 1.62
N PHE A 35 -15.89 -18.54 1.75
CA PHE A 35 -15.69 -17.83 3.02
C PHE A 35 -15.78 -16.31 2.85
N SER A 36 -16.18 -15.63 3.92
CA SER A 36 -16.30 -14.16 3.95
C SER A 36 -14.94 -13.50 3.99
N SER A 37 -14.71 -12.53 3.11
CA SER A 37 -13.53 -11.68 3.08
C SER A 37 -13.87 -10.29 3.66
N PRO A 38 -13.59 -10.04 4.94
CA PRO A 38 -13.93 -8.78 5.58
C PRO A 38 -13.18 -7.60 4.96
N THR A 39 -13.68 -6.39 5.18
CA THR A 39 -13.07 -5.15 4.66
C THR A 39 -11.61 -4.99 5.08
N SER A 40 -11.23 -5.41 6.29
CA SER A 40 -9.84 -5.40 6.77
C SER A 40 -8.93 -6.29 5.93
N ALA A 41 -9.35 -7.52 5.65
CA ALA A 41 -8.61 -8.44 4.79
C ALA A 41 -8.46 -7.89 3.37
N ARG A 42 -9.52 -7.31 2.80
CA ARG A 42 -9.48 -6.71 1.46
C ARG A 42 -8.59 -5.47 1.37
N ARG A 43 -8.56 -4.64 2.41
CA ARG A 43 -7.60 -3.53 2.52
C ARG A 43 -6.16 -4.03 2.57
N ARG A 44 -5.91 -5.09 3.36
CA ARG A 44 -4.60 -5.76 3.40
C ARG A 44 -4.18 -6.30 2.03
N TYR A 45 -5.05 -6.99 1.31
CA TYR A 45 -4.72 -7.51 -0.03
C TYR A 45 -4.31 -6.39 -0.99
N ALA A 46 -5.05 -5.28 -1.01
CA ALA A 46 -4.70 -4.12 -1.82
C ALA A 46 -3.31 -3.54 -1.52
N VAL A 47 -2.81 -3.66 -0.28
CA VAL A 47 -1.48 -3.19 0.11
C VAL A 47 -0.40 -4.22 -0.22
N VAL A 48 -0.66 -5.51 0.04
CA VAL A 48 0.27 -6.61 -0.29
C VAL A 48 0.52 -6.69 -1.79
N ASP A 49 -0.54 -6.65 -2.60
CA ASP A 49 -0.42 -6.68 -4.06
C ASP A 49 0.27 -5.42 -4.58
N PHE A 50 0.03 -4.27 -3.93
CA PHE A 50 0.70 -3.02 -4.28
C PHE A 50 2.19 -3.10 -3.99
N GLN A 51 2.59 -3.57 -2.81
CA GLN A 51 3.98 -3.81 -2.43
C GLN A 51 4.67 -4.73 -3.44
N ALA A 52 4.07 -5.88 -3.75
CA ALA A 52 4.62 -6.80 -4.74
C ALA A 52 4.80 -6.15 -6.12
N ALA A 53 3.83 -5.35 -6.56
CA ALA A 53 3.86 -4.69 -7.86
C ALA A 53 4.93 -3.58 -7.96
N VAL A 54 5.20 -2.84 -6.87
CA VAL A 54 6.25 -1.80 -6.87
C VAL A 54 7.64 -2.36 -6.55
N ALA A 55 7.72 -3.51 -5.87
CA ALA A 55 8.98 -4.21 -5.59
C ALA A 55 9.59 -4.83 -6.86
N TYR A 56 8.73 -5.34 -7.76
CA TYR A 56 9.12 -5.98 -9.01
C TYR A 56 10.09 -5.12 -9.83
N SER A 57 11.12 -5.73 -10.43
CA SER A 57 12.19 -5.00 -11.13
C SER A 57 11.71 -4.17 -12.32
N GLY A 58 10.60 -4.57 -12.96
CA GLY A 58 9.94 -3.80 -14.03
C GLY A 58 9.04 -2.67 -13.52
N GLY A 59 8.81 -2.58 -12.21
CA GLY A 59 7.83 -1.68 -11.59
C GLY A 59 6.39 -1.93 -12.07
N MET A 60 5.51 -0.99 -11.73
CA MET A 60 4.14 -0.97 -12.21
C MET A 60 4.00 0.08 -13.31
N SER A 61 3.45 -0.32 -14.47
CA SER A 61 3.23 0.59 -15.59
C SER A 61 2.33 1.77 -15.18
N GLY A 62 2.78 2.99 -15.49
CA GLY A 62 2.06 4.22 -15.13
C GLY A 62 2.17 4.64 -13.66
N TYR A 63 2.96 3.93 -12.85
CA TYR A 63 3.26 4.29 -11.46
C TYR A 63 4.69 4.82 -11.31
N PRO A 64 4.97 5.75 -10.38
CA PRO A 64 6.33 6.22 -10.12
C PRO A 64 7.31 5.08 -9.79
N SER A 65 8.51 5.16 -10.34
CA SER A 65 9.59 4.20 -10.08
C SER A 65 10.15 4.31 -8.66
N LYS A 66 10.86 3.27 -8.22
CA LYS A 66 11.54 3.26 -6.90
C LYS A 66 12.53 4.42 -6.75
N ASP A 67 13.19 4.83 -7.82
CA ASP A 67 14.14 5.95 -7.79
C ASP A 67 13.43 7.30 -7.66
N GLU A 68 12.25 7.47 -8.28
CA GLU A 68 11.41 8.65 -8.08
C GLU A 68 10.86 8.71 -6.65
N ILE A 69 10.42 7.57 -6.10
CA ILE A 69 9.97 7.46 -4.71
C ILE A 69 11.10 7.88 -3.76
N ARG A 70 12.30 7.33 -3.89
CA ARG A 70 13.47 7.70 -3.07
C ARG A 70 13.83 9.17 -3.20
N ARG A 71 13.93 9.66 -4.43
CA ARG A 71 14.32 11.05 -4.70
C ARG A 71 13.33 12.06 -4.09
N GLU A 72 12.04 11.77 -4.12
CA GLU A 72 11.01 12.74 -3.75
C GLU A 72 10.44 12.56 -2.34
N LEU A 73 10.53 11.37 -1.75
CA LEU A 73 9.91 11.03 -0.46
C LEU A 73 10.91 10.68 0.65
N ALA A 74 12.20 10.46 0.36
CA ALA A 74 13.18 10.15 1.40
C ALA A 74 13.24 11.24 2.48
N GLY A 75 13.25 10.83 3.75
CA GLY A 75 13.28 11.74 4.90
C GLY A 75 12.01 12.57 5.12
N LYS A 76 10.89 12.25 4.46
CA LYS A 76 9.61 12.96 4.63
C LYS A 76 8.60 12.12 5.40
N ASP A 77 7.80 12.78 6.21
CA ASP A 77 6.58 12.19 6.76
C ASP A 77 5.52 12.07 5.67
N LEU A 78 4.83 10.92 5.60
CA LEU A 78 3.79 10.67 4.61
C LEU A 78 2.41 10.60 5.28
N ALA A 79 1.40 11.18 4.62
CA ALA A 79 0.03 11.17 5.09
C ALA A 79 -0.91 10.49 4.08
N CYS A 80 -1.63 9.46 4.53
CA CYS A 80 -2.71 8.77 3.83
C CYS A 80 -4.04 8.92 4.58
N TRP A 81 -5.15 8.54 3.95
CA TRP A 81 -6.46 8.44 4.61
C TRP A 81 -6.78 7.01 5.07
N CYS A 82 -5.82 6.09 5.01
CA CYS A 82 -6.01 4.74 5.53
C CYS A 82 -6.20 4.79 7.05
N PRO A 83 -7.00 3.86 7.62
CA PRO A 83 -7.10 3.73 9.07
C PRO A 83 -5.73 3.37 9.64
N LEU A 84 -5.47 3.84 10.86
CA LEU A 84 -4.33 3.37 11.63
C LEU A 84 -4.58 1.94 12.14
N PRO A 85 -3.55 1.10 12.27
CA PRO A 85 -3.66 -0.20 12.93
C PRO A 85 -3.95 -0.01 14.42
N GLU A 86 -4.56 -1.01 15.05
CA GLU A 86 -4.59 -1.06 16.52
C GLU A 86 -3.18 -1.33 17.09
N PRO A 87 -2.91 -0.98 18.36
CA PRO A 87 -1.62 -1.29 18.98
C PRO A 87 -1.27 -2.78 18.89
N GLY A 88 -0.13 -3.09 18.27
CA GLY A 88 0.34 -4.47 18.05
C GLY A 88 -0.11 -5.09 16.72
N GLU A 89 -1.00 -4.45 15.97
CA GLU A 89 -1.32 -4.86 14.61
C GLU A 89 -0.29 -4.34 13.61
N THR A 90 -0.10 -5.10 12.53
CA THR A 90 0.72 -4.67 11.40
C THR A 90 0.05 -3.49 10.68
N ASP A 91 0.80 -2.43 10.42
CA ASP A 91 0.32 -1.31 9.60
C ASP A 91 0.18 -1.76 8.13
N TRP A 92 -1.07 -1.79 7.66
CA TRP A 92 -1.46 -2.02 6.27
C TRP A 92 -1.94 -0.71 5.61
N CYS A 93 -1.16 0.38 5.71
CA CYS A 93 -1.26 1.54 4.80
C CYS A 93 -0.23 1.44 3.65
N HIS A 94 -0.58 1.92 2.46
CA HIS A 94 0.36 2.02 1.35
C HIS A 94 1.46 3.07 1.57
N ALA A 95 1.23 4.06 2.43
CA ALA A 95 2.25 5.04 2.83
C ALA A 95 3.43 4.37 3.53
N ARG A 96 3.19 3.29 4.28
CA ARG A 96 4.25 2.45 4.85
C ARG A 96 5.15 1.87 3.76
N VAL A 97 4.57 1.26 2.73
CA VAL A 97 5.32 0.71 1.58
C VAL A 97 6.17 1.79 0.91
N LEU A 98 5.62 3.00 0.74
CA LEU A 98 6.36 4.13 0.18
C LEU A 98 7.52 4.58 1.09
N LEU A 99 7.32 4.59 2.41
CA LEU A 99 8.37 4.91 3.39
C LEU A 99 9.50 3.88 3.34
N GLU A 100 9.18 2.59 3.28
CA GLU A 100 10.15 1.50 3.20
C GLU A 100 11.02 1.63 1.93
N ILE A 101 10.39 1.86 0.78
CA ILE A 101 11.11 2.06 -0.50
C ILE A 101 11.95 3.35 -0.47
N ALA A 102 11.38 4.45 0.05
CA ALA A 102 12.03 5.75 0.07
C ALA A 102 13.28 5.78 0.94
N ASN A 103 13.28 5.05 2.05
CA ASN A 103 14.39 5.02 3.00
C ASN A 103 15.29 3.78 2.85
N GLY A 104 14.97 2.86 1.91
CA GLY A 104 15.87 1.79 1.48
C GLY A 104 15.91 0.58 2.41
N ASP A 105 14.78 0.19 2.99
CA ASP A 105 14.69 -1.01 3.82
C ASP A 105 14.94 -2.28 2.96
N PRO A 106 15.92 -3.15 3.29
CA PRO A 106 16.29 -4.32 2.48
C PRO A 106 15.17 -5.36 2.29
N ASP A 107 14.09 -5.29 3.06
CA ASP A 107 12.94 -6.20 3.01
C ASP A 107 11.75 -5.66 2.16
N ALA A 108 11.93 -4.53 1.45
CA ALA A 108 10.90 -3.84 0.65
C ALA A 108 10.86 -4.18 -0.84
#